data_AF-A0A382WNP6-F1
#
_entry.id   AF-A0A382WNP6-F1
#
_cell.length_a   1.000
_cell.length_b   1.000
_cell.length_c   1.000
_cell.angle_alpha   90.00
_cell.angle_beta   90.00
_cell.angle_gamma   90.00
#
_symmetry.space_group_name_H-M   'P 1'
#
loop_
_entity.id
_entity.type
_entity.pdbx_description
1 polymer ?
#
loop_
_entity_poly.entity_id
_entity_poly.type
_entity_poly.pdbx_seq_one_letter_code
_entity_poly.pdbx_strand_id
1 'polypeptide(L)'
;MIVVIANGTSRSVFDITLLKKHITYGCNELYKEYSPTHLVCKEGPMIWDICRDGYTKDNKCYFKMFDRFPAMQYEMVKMAFPSGGKVLETQPQTNEFVMFGTGSTMIIYWVDPNEPSQKLEWWGDEENNSYTSETAAMKLACLNHPNENIYCIGYDYYLNRTADNIILSTRNMSTEEYDSTELFRQH
;
A
#
# COMPACT_ATOMS: atom_id res chain seq x y z
N MET A 1 -17.09 -15.84 2.12
CA MET A 1 -15.92 -16.13 1.25
C MET A 1 -14.81 -15.18 1.62
N ILE A 2 -13.56 -15.60 1.40
CA ILE A 2 -12.37 -14.75 1.51
C ILE A 2 -11.81 -14.62 0.10
N VAL A 3 -11.79 -13.39 -0.41
CA VAL A 3 -11.39 -13.12 -1.80
C VAL A 3 -10.24 -12.13 -1.83
N VAL A 4 -9.17 -12.47 -2.54
CA VAL A 4 -8.04 -11.58 -2.80
C VAL A 4 -8.18 -11.03 -4.21
N ILE A 5 -8.15 -9.71 -4.32
CA ILE A 5 -8.42 -8.96 -5.54
C ILE A 5 -7.13 -8.22 -5.93
N ALA A 6 -6.50 -8.68 -7.01
CA ALA A 6 -5.39 -8.01 -7.64
C ALA A 6 -5.87 -7.06 -8.75
N ASN A 7 -4.92 -6.36 -9.38
CA ASN A 7 -5.17 -5.33 -10.39
C ASN A 7 -5.08 -5.83 -11.84
N GLY A 8 -5.10 -7.15 -12.07
CA GLY A 8 -5.14 -7.73 -13.41
C GLY A 8 -6.45 -7.44 -14.15
N THR A 9 -6.36 -7.37 -15.48
CA THR A 9 -7.47 -7.19 -16.41
C THR A 9 -8.55 -8.26 -16.32
N SER A 10 -8.25 -9.48 -15.84
CA SER A 10 -9.29 -10.49 -15.58
C SER A 10 -10.31 -10.04 -14.54
N ARG A 11 -10.03 -9.02 -13.73
CA ARG A 11 -11.03 -8.39 -12.86
C ARG A 11 -12.23 -7.83 -13.65
N SER A 12 -12.02 -7.39 -14.88
CA SER A 12 -13.07 -6.77 -15.72
C SER A 12 -14.21 -7.71 -16.10
N VAL A 13 -14.00 -9.04 -16.06
CA VAL A 13 -15.06 -10.01 -16.38
C VAL A 13 -15.97 -10.33 -15.20
N PHE A 14 -15.78 -9.67 -14.05
CA PHE A 14 -16.52 -9.91 -12.82
C PHE A 14 -16.96 -8.59 -12.16
N ASP A 15 -18.23 -8.51 -11.74
CA ASP A 15 -18.72 -7.38 -10.96
C ASP A 15 -18.23 -7.49 -9.50
N ILE A 16 -17.15 -6.78 -9.20
CA ILE A 16 -16.52 -6.74 -7.87
C ILE A 16 -17.46 -6.24 -6.77
N THR A 17 -18.53 -5.52 -7.10
CA THR A 17 -19.49 -5.03 -6.10
C THR A 17 -20.31 -6.15 -5.46
N LEU A 18 -20.37 -7.32 -6.10
CA LEU A 18 -20.99 -8.52 -5.53
C LEU A 18 -20.23 -9.04 -4.29
N LEU A 19 -18.99 -8.60 -4.06
CA LEU A 19 -18.17 -9.03 -2.93
C LEU A 19 -18.35 -8.18 -1.66
N LYS A 20 -19.20 -7.15 -1.67
CA LYS A 20 -19.41 -6.23 -0.53
C LYS A 20 -19.76 -6.91 0.81
N LYS A 21 -20.33 -8.12 0.77
CA LYS A 21 -20.70 -8.91 1.97
C LYS A 21 -19.66 -9.99 2.32
N HIS A 22 -18.48 -9.94 1.72
CA HIS A 22 -17.41 -10.92 1.91
C HIS A 22 -16.15 -10.24 2.46
N ILE A 23 -15.27 -11.05 3.05
CA ILE A 23 -13.96 -10.57 3.47
C ILE A 23 -13.10 -10.44 2.22
N THR A 24 -12.61 -9.24 1.96
CA THR A 24 -11.81 -8.95 0.77
C THR A 24 -10.46 -8.37 1.14
N TYR A 25 -9.44 -8.84 0.44
CA TYR A 25 -8.09 -8.31 0.48
C TYR A 25 -7.79 -7.68 -0.88
N GLY A 26 -7.34 -6.44 -0.87
CA GLY A 26 -7.01 -5.69 -2.08
C GLY A 26 -5.67 -4.99 -1.95
N CYS A 27 -5.25 -4.31 -3.01
CA CYS A 27 -3.99 -3.58 -2.98
C CYS A 27 -3.96 -2.33 -3.86
N ASN A 28 -3.04 -1.43 -3.54
CA ASN A 28 -2.72 -0.23 -4.31
C ASN A 28 -3.98 0.59 -4.65
N GLU A 29 -4.22 0.92 -5.92
CA GLU A 29 -5.31 1.79 -6.37
C GLU A 29 -6.71 1.15 -6.34
N LEU A 30 -6.86 -0.11 -5.91
CA LEU A 30 -8.18 -0.78 -5.87
C LEU A 30 -9.21 0.05 -5.08
N TYR A 31 -8.80 0.73 -4.00
CA TYR A 31 -9.67 1.53 -3.15
C TYR A 31 -10.46 2.63 -3.90
N LYS A 32 -9.95 3.08 -5.06
CA LYS A 32 -10.61 4.07 -5.91
C LYS A 32 -11.86 3.52 -6.61
N GLU A 33 -11.92 2.21 -6.83
CA GLU A 33 -13.01 1.51 -7.51
C GLU A 33 -13.86 0.66 -6.55
N TYR A 34 -13.23 0.11 -5.52
CA TYR A 34 -13.84 -0.80 -4.56
C TYR A 34 -13.11 -0.73 -3.22
N SER A 35 -13.86 -0.66 -2.12
CA SER A 35 -13.32 -0.59 -0.76
C SER A 35 -13.13 -2.01 -0.19
N PRO A 36 -11.94 -2.63 -0.27
CA PRO A 36 -11.73 -3.95 0.33
C PRO A 36 -11.76 -3.88 1.86
N THR A 37 -12.07 -5.01 2.50
CA THR A 37 -12.01 -5.13 3.97
C THR A 37 -10.59 -4.87 4.50
N HIS A 38 -9.57 -5.28 3.74
CA HIS A 38 -8.16 -5.06 4.05
C HIS A 38 -7.45 -4.56 2.77
N LEU A 39 -6.80 -3.40 2.83
CA LEU A 39 -6.01 -2.86 1.72
C LEU A 39 -4.51 -2.97 2.03
N VAL A 40 -3.72 -3.51 1.11
CA VAL A 40 -2.26 -3.65 1.27
C VAL A 40 -1.54 -2.73 0.29
N CYS A 41 -0.51 -2.00 0.74
CA CYS A 41 0.30 -1.17 -0.14
C CYS A 41 1.77 -1.10 0.29
N LYS A 42 2.67 -1.20 -0.70
CA LYS A 42 4.12 -1.13 -0.52
C LYS A 42 4.68 0.27 -0.78
N GLU A 43 4.19 0.92 -1.81
CA GLU A 43 4.84 2.08 -2.44
C GLU A 43 4.51 3.38 -1.70
N GLY A 44 5.54 4.11 -1.27
CA GLY A 44 5.40 5.38 -0.53
C GLY A 44 4.46 6.41 -1.18
N PRO A 45 4.58 6.72 -2.49
CA PRO A 45 3.64 7.63 -3.18
C PRO A 45 2.18 7.18 -3.09
N MET A 46 1.91 5.88 -3.23
CA MET A 46 0.55 5.36 -3.16
C MET A 46 0.03 5.36 -1.72
N ILE A 47 0.87 5.04 -0.74
CA ILE A 47 0.51 5.16 0.69
C ILE A 47 0.12 6.60 1.00
N TRP A 48 0.89 7.58 0.53
CA TRP A 48 0.57 9.00 0.67
C TRP A 48 -0.79 9.36 0.09
N ASP A 49 -1.08 8.94 -1.15
CA ASP A 49 -2.38 9.20 -1.77
C ASP A 49 -3.53 8.58 -0.94
N ILE A 50 -3.40 7.32 -0.51
CA ILE A 50 -4.43 6.63 0.30
C ILE A 50 -4.68 7.37 1.61
N CYS A 51 -3.63 7.82 2.29
CA CYS A 51 -3.73 8.57 3.55
C CYS A 51 -4.36 9.96 3.33
N ARG A 52 -3.89 10.69 2.31
CA ARG A 52 -4.36 12.04 1.97
C ARG A 52 -5.84 12.05 1.58
N ASP A 53 -6.28 11.02 0.85
CA ASP A 53 -7.69 10.86 0.46
C ASP A 53 -8.59 10.56 1.66
N GLY A 54 -8.02 10.34 2.86
CA GLY A 54 -8.74 10.07 4.09
C GLY A 54 -9.27 8.65 4.19
N TYR A 55 -8.95 7.78 3.23
CA TYR A 55 -9.43 6.40 3.17
C TYR A 55 -9.07 5.61 4.42
N THR A 56 -7.88 5.85 4.96
CA THR A 56 -7.36 5.16 6.14
C THR A 56 -8.12 5.45 7.42
N LYS A 57 -8.93 6.52 7.50
CA LYS A 57 -9.68 6.87 8.72
C LYS A 57 -10.73 5.84 9.09
N ASP A 58 -11.39 5.29 8.08
CA ASP A 58 -12.50 4.34 8.24
C ASP A 58 -12.15 2.92 7.80
N ASN A 59 -11.04 2.74 7.07
CA ASN A 59 -10.68 1.47 6.43
C ASN A 59 -9.33 0.94 6.89
N LYS A 60 -9.26 -0.38 7.07
CA LYS A 60 -8.06 -1.05 7.55
C LYS A 60 -7.04 -1.21 6.44
N CYS A 61 -5.92 -0.50 6.52
CA CYS A 61 -4.80 -0.66 5.61
C CYS A 61 -3.58 -1.31 6.29
N TYR A 62 -2.76 -1.95 5.45
CA TYR A 62 -1.52 -2.63 5.81
C TYR A 62 -0.43 -2.10 4.89
N PHE A 63 0.51 -1.37 5.47
CA PHE A 63 1.49 -0.62 4.71
C PHE A 63 2.90 -1.09 5.04
N LYS A 64 3.76 -1.18 4.02
CA LYS A 64 5.18 -1.51 4.22
C LYS A 64 5.87 -0.50 5.14
N MET A 65 5.58 0.78 4.92
CA MET A 65 6.19 1.91 5.64
C MET A 65 5.11 2.63 6.43
N PHE A 66 4.96 2.27 7.71
CA PHE A 66 3.94 2.84 8.61
C PHE A 66 4.32 2.80 10.08
N ASP A 67 5.61 2.98 10.35
CA ASP A 67 6.11 3.13 11.71
C ASP A 67 5.55 4.41 12.33
N ARG A 68 4.75 4.26 13.38
CA ARG A 68 4.16 5.37 14.13
C ARG A 68 5.16 5.90 15.15
N PHE A 69 5.36 7.20 15.14
CA PHE A 69 6.20 7.94 16.07
C PHE A 69 5.34 8.86 16.93
N PRO A 70 5.64 9.01 18.22
CA PRO A 70 4.93 9.96 19.07
C PRO A 70 5.26 11.40 18.69
N ALA A 71 4.28 12.32 18.78
CA ALA A 71 4.40 13.73 18.40
C ALA A 71 5.62 14.43 19.03
N MET A 72 6.02 14.05 20.24
CA MET A 72 7.20 14.59 20.92
C MET A 72 8.53 14.39 20.16
N GLN A 73 8.58 13.44 19.21
CA GLN A 73 9.77 13.19 18.37
C GLN A 73 9.78 14.01 17.08
N TYR A 74 8.68 14.71 16.75
CA TYR A 74 8.51 15.41 15.47
C TYR A 74 9.61 16.44 15.20
N GLU A 75 9.90 17.32 16.14
CA GLU A 75 10.92 18.37 15.96
C GLU A 75 12.32 17.78 15.72
N MET A 76 12.69 16.75 16.48
CA MET A 76 13.98 16.07 16.32
C MET A 76 14.10 15.43 14.94
N VAL A 77 13.05 14.76 14.50
CA VAL A 77 13.00 14.10 13.19
C VAL A 77 13.09 15.13 12.06
N LYS A 78 12.38 16.26 12.17
CA LYS A 78 12.39 17.34 11.18
C LYS A 78 13.76 18.02 11.07
N MET A 79 14.48 18.18 12.18
CA MET A 79 15.84 18.73 12.19
C MET A 79 16.88 17.80 11.56
N ALA A 80 16.65 16.48 11.56
CA ALA A 80 17.56 15.51 10.96
C ALA A 80 17.48 15.47 9.43
N PHE A 81 16.45 16.09 8.83
CA PHE A 81 16.28 16.08 7.38
C PHE A 81 17.24 17.05 6.68
N PRO A 82 17.92 16.64 5.60
CA PRO A 82 18.88 17.50 4.91
C PRO A 82 18.25 18.82 4.43
N SER A 83 18.96 19.91 4.68
CA SER A 83 18.60 21.24 4.17
C SER A 83 18.52 21.21 2.63
N GLY A 84 17.37 21.64 2.08
CA GLY A 84 17.11 21.67 0.63
C GLY A 84 16.17 20.56 0.13
N GLY A 85 15.79 19.61 0.98
CA GLY A 85 14.72 18.65 0.68
C GLY A 85 13.32 19.25 0.84
N LYS A 86 12.32 18.60 0.26
CA LYS A 86 10.91 18.97 0.34
C LYS A 86 10.21 18.17 1.44
N VAL A 87 9.36 18.82 2.24
CA VAL A 87 8.54 18.15 3.25
C VAL A 87 7.07 18.32 2.88
N LEU A 88 6.36 17.21 2.70
CA LEU A 88 4.91 17.14 2.57
C LEU A 88 4.32 16.75 3.92
N GLU A 89 3.43 17.57 4.47
CA GLU A 89 2.90 17.37 5.81
C GLU A 89 1.38 17.55 5.79
N THR A 90 0.67 16.61 6.44
CA THR A 90 -0.78 16.73 6.64
C THR A 90 -1.11 17.61 7.84
N GLN A 91 -2.36 18.07 7.92
CA GLN A 91 -2.89 18.82 9.07
C GLN A 91 -4.28 18.28 9.44
N PRO A 92 -4.70 18.39 10.71
CA PRO A 92 -3.96 18.93 11.86
C PRO A 92 -2.92 17.96 12.40
N GLN A 93 -1.98 18.45 13.22
CA GLN A 93 -1.10 17.59 14.00
C GLN A 93 -1.88 16.80 15.05
N THR A 94 -1.50 15.54 15.28
CA THR A 94 -2.12 14.62 16.23
C THR A 94 -1.07 14.07 17.20
N ASN A 95 -1.42 13.06 18.00
CA ASN A 95 -0.50 12.48 18.99
C ASN A 95 0.59 11.58 18.37
N GLU A 96 0.38 11.12 17.14
CA GLU A 96 1.29 10.23 16.43
C GLU A 96 1.46 10.67 14.98
N PHE A 97 2.64 10.47 14.41
CA PHE A 97 2.89 10.67 12.99
C PHE A 97 3.61 9.47 12.40
N VAL A 98 3.43 9.26 11.10
CA VAL A 98 4.22 8.35 10.29
C VAL A 98 5.12 9.19 9.40
N MET A 99 6.34 8.71 9.20
CA MET A 99 7.29 9.33 8.28
C MET A 99 7.83 8.31 7.28
N PHE A 100 7.83 8.68 6.01
CA PHE A 100 8.51 7.96 4.93
C PHE A 100 9.00 8.96 3.88
N GLY A 101 9.94 8.55 3.04
CA GLY A 101 10.53 9.45 2.04
C GLY A 101 11.02 8.72 0.81
N THR A 102 11.07 9.45 -0.31
CA THR A 102 11.64 9.00 -1.58
C THR A 102 12.51 10.12 -2.15
N GLY A 103 13.79 9.83 -2.41
CA GLY A 103 14.74 10.83 -2.91
C GLY A 103 14.88 12.01 -1.95
N SER A 104 14.58 13.23 -2.42
CA SER A 104 14.67 14.47 -1.64
C SER A 104 13.36 14.91 -1.00
N THR A 105 12.29 14.09 -1.06
CA THR A 105 10.99 14.40 -0.46
C THR A 105 10.73 13.52 0.75
N MET A 106 10.37 14.16 1.86
CA MET A 106 9.89 13.53 3.09
C MET A 106 8.40 13.78 3.25
N ILE A 107 7.69 12.76 3.71
CA ILE A 107 6.26 12.81 4.00
C ILE A 107 6.09 12.64 5.49
N ILE A 108 5.28 13.51 6.08
CA ILE A 108 4.84 13.45 7.46
C ILE A 108 3.31 13.35 7.44
N TYR A 109 2.82 12.17 7.78
CA TYR A 109 1.40 11.91 7.93
C TYR A 109 1.03 11.90 9.40
N TRP A 110 0.22 12.87 9.85
CA TRP A 110 -0.31 12.90 11.21
C TRP A 110 -1.49 11.96 11.30
N VAL A 111 -1.37 10.96 12.16
CA VAL A 111 -2.27 9.81 12.15
C VAL A 111 -3.52 10.14 12.97
N ASP A 112 -4.70 9.85 12.42
CA ASP A 112 -5.94 10.01 13.17
C ASP A 112 -5.93 9.05 14.38
N PRO A 113 -6.35 9.48 15.59
CA PRO A 113 -6.36 8.61 16.76
C PRO A 113 -7.16 7.32 16.59
N ASN A 114 -8.15 7.30 15.70
CA ASN A 114 -9.00 6.14 15.43
C ASN A 114 -8.55 5.35 14.19
N GLU A 115 -7.51 5.77 13.49
CA GLU A 115 -7.06 5.13 12.27
C GLU A 115 -6.64 3.67 12.52
N PRO A 116 -7.31 2.69 11.89
CA PRO A 116 -7.03 1.26 12.08
C PRO A 116 -5.82 0.75 11.27
N SER A 117 -5.17 1.60 10.48
CA SER A 117 -4.04 1.22 9.62
C SER A 117 -2.80 0.85 10.43
N GLN A 118 -2.07 -0.15 9.94
CA GLN A 118 -0.89 -0.68 10.61
C GLN A 118 0.25 -0.96 9.65
N LYS A 119 1.47 -0.98 10.20
CA LYS A 119 2.64 -1.47 9.49
C LYS A 119 2.51 -2.97 9.23
N LEU A 120 2.95 -3.39 8.05
CA LEU A 120 3.15 -4.78 7.68
C LEU A 120 4.62 -5.05 7.45
N GLU A 121 5.19 -5.99 8.21
CA GLU A 121 6.54 -6.49 7.97
C GLU A 121 6.59 -7.19 6.61
N TRP A 122 7.47 -6.70 5.74
CA TRP A 122 7.42 -7.05 4.33
C TRP A 122 8.23 -8.31 4.03
N TRP A 123 7.65 -9.17 3.19
CA TRP A 123 8.28 -10.45 2.88
C TRP A 123 9.22 -10.36 1.67
N GLY A 124 10.35 -11.05 1.77
CA GLY A 124 11.34 -11.17 0.70
C GLY A 124 12.22 -9.94 0.50
N ASP A 125 12.23 -8.98 1.43
CA ASP A 125 13.07 -7.77 1.32
C ASP A 125 14.59 -8.07 1.38
N GLU A 126 14.98 -9.18 2.02
CA GLU A 126 16.38 -9.62 2.12
C GLU A 126 16.85 -10.46 0.92
N GLU A 127 15.91 -10.83 0.04
CA GLU A 127 16.16 -11.67 -1.12
C GLU A 127 15.89 -10.84 -2.39
N ASN A 128 16.44 -11.22 -3.54
CA ASN A 128 16.08 -10.60 -4.84
C ASN A 128 14.62 -10.92 -5.27
N ASN A 129 13.72 -11.14 -4.31
CA ASN A 129 12.39 -11.69 -4.46
C ASN A 129 11.38 -11.01 -3.51
N SER A 130 11.49 -9.69 -3.38
CA SER A 130 10.60 -8.89 -2.53
C SER A 130 9.17 -8.98 -3.05
N TYR A 131 8.22 -9.23 -2.16
CA TYR A 131 6.81 -9.38 -2.51
C TYR A 131 6.27 -8.06 -3.11
N THR A 132 5.33 -8.18 -4.04
CA THR A 132 4.50 -7.06 -4.50
C THR A 132 3.33 -6.87 -3.53
N SER A 133 2.59 -5.77 -3.64
CA SER A 133 1.39 -5.57 -2.80
C SER A 133 0.34 -6.68 -3.04
N GLU A 134 0.24 -7.19 -4.27
CA GLU A 134 -0.66 -8.30 -4.65
C GLU A 134 -0.29 -9.61 -3.94
N THR A 135 1.00 -9.96 -3.92
CA THR A 135 1.45 -11.20 -3.25
C THR A 135 1.43 -11.04 -1.73
N ALA A 136 1.71 -9.84 -1.21
CA ALA A 136 1.57 -9.54 0.21
C ALA A 136 0.11 -9.61 0.68
N ALA A 137 -0.85 -9.11 -0.11
CA ALA A 137 -2.28 -9.23 0.19
C ALA A 137 -2.73 -10.70 0.24
N MET A 138 -2.26 -11.52 -0.70
CA MET A 138 -2.52 -12.95 -0.69
C MET A 138 -1.97 -13.62 0.57
N LYS A 139 -0.70 -13.37 0.89
CA LYS A 139 -0.04 -13.96 2.05
C LYS A 139 -0.71 -13.53 3.36
N LEU A 140 -1.08 -12.25 3.47
CA LEU A 140 -1.81 -11.73 4.62
C LEU A 140 -3.18 -12.43 4.79
N ALA A 141 -3.91 -12.66 3.69
CA ALA A 141 -5.16 -13.42 3.74
C ALA A 141 -4.94 -14.85 4.25
N CYS A 142 -3.91 -15.54 3.78
CA CYS A 142 -3.54 -16.88 4.26
C CYS A 142 -3.22 -16.89 5.75
N LEU A 143 -2.47 -15.89 6.24
CA LEU A 143 -2.09 -15.80 7.64
C LEU A 143 -3.28 -15.52 8.56
N ASN A 144 -4.21 -14.66 8.13
CA ASN A 144 -5.40 -14.33 8.91
C ASN A 144 -6.44 -15.45 8.88
N HIS A 145 -6.38 -16.34 7.88
CA HIS A 145 -7.38 -17.39 7.65
C HIS A 145 -6.75 -18.75 7.29
N PRO A 146 -5.94 -19.35 8.18
CA PRO A 146 -5.09 -20.50 7.85
C PRO A 146 -5.84 -21.79 7.48
N ASN A 147 -7.13 -21.89 7.81
CA ASN A 147 -7.95 -23.09 7.61
C ASN A 147 -9.09 -22.88 6.60
N GLU A 148 -9.07 -21.75 5.88
CA GLU A 148 -10.16 -21.38 4.97
C GLU A 148 -9.70 -21.38 3.51
N ASN A 149 -10.66 -21.55 2.61
CA ASN A 149 -10.39 -21.40 1.18
C ASN A 149 -10.28 -19.92 0.81
N ILE A 150 -9.22 -19.59 0.07
CA ILE A 150 -8.95 -18.25 -0.44
C ILE A 150 -9.17 -18.26 -1.95
N TYR A 151 -9.99 -17.34 -2.43
CA TYR A 151 -10.33 -17.20 -3.84
C TYR A 151 -9.63 -15.98 -4.42
N CYS A 152 -9.16 -16.06 -5.66
CA CYS A 152 -8.33 -15.04 -6.27
C CYS A 152 -9.00 -14.46 -7.51
N ILE A 153 -9.01 -13.14 -7.66
CA ILE A 153 -9.54 -12.42 -8.83
C ILE A 153 -8.50 -11.39 -9.28
N GLY A 154 -8.32 -11.22 -10.60
CA GLY A 154 -7.36 -10.26 -11.13
C GLY A 154 -5.92 -10.76 -11.13
N TYR A 155 -5.71 -12.08 -11.06
CA TYR A 155 -4.40 -12.73 -11.03
C TYR A 155 -4.01 -13.26 -12.45
N ASP A 156 -3.73 -12.36 -13.39
CA ASP A 156 -3.53 -12.60 -14.85
C ASP A 156 -2.17 -13.21 -15.29
N TYR A 157 -2.06 -14.51 -15.53
CA TYR A 157 -0.77 -15.12 -15.86
C TYR A 157 -0.23 -14.78 -17.27
N TYR A 158 1.04 -14.35 -17.35
CA TYR A 158 1.76 -14.12 -18.63
C TYR A 158 3.14 -14.78 -18.61
N LEU A 159 3.34 -15.85 -19.40
CA LEU A 159 4.60 -16.62 -19.43
C LEU A 159 5.86 -15.75 -19.58
N ASN A 160 5.84 -14.77 -20.49
CA ASN A 160 7.01 -13.93 -20.80
C ASN A 160 7.22 -12.75 -19.84
N ARG A 161 6.34 -12.57 -18.84
CA ARG A 161 6.44 -11.53 -17.80
C ARG A 161 6.60 -12.13 -16.41
N THR A 162 6.76 -13.44 -16.34
CA THR A 162 6.84 -14.21 -15.09
C THR A 162 8.24 -14.81 -14.97
N ALA A 163 9.27 -13.96 -14.88
CA ALA A 163 10.57 -14.42 -14.41
C ALA A 163 10.46 -14.59 -12.88
N ASP A 164 10.48 -15.84 -12.43
CA ASP A 164 10.68 -16.28 -11.04
C ASP A 164 9.80 -15.63 -9.97
N ASN A 165 8.49 -15.92 -10.03
CA ASN A 165 7.41 -15.69 -9.05
C ASN A 165 6.34 -14.71 -9.57
N ILE A 166 5.35 -15.29 -10.26
CA ILE A 166 4.00 -14.76 -10.54
C ILE A 166 3.87 -13.23 -10.40
N ILE A 167 4.23 -12.48 -11.47
CA ILE A 167 4.00 -11.03 -11.57
C ILE A 167 2.63 -10.80 -12.21
N LEU A 168 1.72 -10.12 -11.50
CA LEU A 168 0.32 -10.01 -11.87
C LEU A 168 -0.26 -8.62 -11.63
N SER A 169 0.02 -7.68 -12.54
CA SER A 169 -0.97 -6.76 -13.13
C SER A 169 -0.34 -5.96 -14.28
N THR A 170 -1.20 -5.41 -15.14
CA THR A 170 -0.84 -4.65 -16.35
C THR A 170 -0.31 -3.26 -15.99
N ARG A 171 1.00 -3.14 -15.80
CA ARG A 171 1.83 -1.95 -16.09
C ARG A 171 3.31 -2.26 -15.83
N ASN A 172 3.83 -3.34 -16.43
CA ASN A 172 5.26 -3.37 -16.74
C ASN A 172 5.47 -2.40 -17.91
N MET A 173 5.53 -1.10 -17.61
CA MET A 173 6.62 -0.35 -18.22
C MET A 173 7.90 -1.07 -17.77
N SER A 174 8.86 -1.17 -18.67
CA SER A 174 10.23 -1.51 -18.31
C SER A 174 10.60 -0.89 -16.97
N THR A 175 11.45 -1.55 -16.22
CA THR A 175 12.24 -1.00 -15.12
C THR A 175 13.15 0.15 -15.60
N GLU A 176 12.62 1.12 -16.35
CA GLU A 176 12.91 2.51 -16.07
C GLU A 176 12.29 2.72 -14.70
N GLU A 177 13.10 3.13 -13.73
CA GLU A 177 12.65 3.53 -12.40
C GLU A 177 11.29 4.21 -12.54
N TYR A 178 10.23 3.62 -11.96
CA TYR A 178 9.00 4.35 -11.74
C TYR A 178 9.45 5.55 -10.91
N ASP A 179 9.63 6.70 -11.57
CA ASP A 179 10.20 7.88 -10.97
C ASP A 179 9.16 8.40 -9.99
N SER A 180 9.17 7.80 -8.79
CA SER A 180 8.34 8.19 -7.66
C SER A 180 8.52 9.66 -7.33
N THR A 181 9.63 10.28 -7.76
CA THR A 181 9.84 11.72 -7.61
C THR A 181 8.90 12.54 -8.48
N GLU A 182 8.40 12.04 -9.62
CA GLU A 182 7.49 12.78 -10.51
C GLU A 182 6.09 12.97 -9.89
N LEU A 183 5.58 11.97 -9.18
CA LEU A 183 4.33 12.08 -8.39
C LEU A 183 4.46 13.06 -7.22
N PHE A 184 5.64 13.14 -6.61
CA PHE A 184 5.90 14.13 -5.57
C PHE A 184 6.25 15.53 -6.09
N ARG A 185 6.62 15.66 -7.38
CA ARG A 185 6.87 16.95 -8.06
C ARG A 185 5.59 17.71 -8.40
N GLN A 186 4.44 17.05 -8.50
CA GLN A 186 3.15 17.69 -8.82
C GLN A 186 2.44 18.32 -7.60
N HIS A 187 2.97 18.09 -6.40
CA HIS A 187 2.52 18.73 -5.16
C HIS A 187 3.63 19.59 -4.58
#